data_AF-A0A2N9Y794-F1
#
_entry.id   AF-A0A2N9Y794-F1
#
_cell.length_a   1.000
_cell.length_b   1.000
_cell.length_c   1.000
_cell.angle_alpha   90.00
_cell.angle_beta   90.00
_cell.angle_gamma   90.00
#
_symmetry.space_group_name_H-M   'P 1'
#
loop_
_entity.id
_entity.type
_entity.pdbx_description
1 polymer ?
#
loop_
_entity_poly.entity_id
_entity_poly.type
_entity_poly.pdbx_seq_one_letter_code
_entity_poly.pdbx_strand_id
1 'polypeptide(L)'
;MRTEEFNKCREFLEGQIIRTPDNKELISAYQKLLELKSIYDTKIHTSILEKKKRDTEAQQQIKTNTALAAEIDNSLKTNTQNLTEVRPDRSNPMLNQKNWYDFMQVQQHHFGNS
;
A
#
# COMPACT_ATOMS: atom_id res chain seq x y z
N MET A 1 20.95 18.89 -13.99
CA MET A 1 21.06 19.92 -15.02
C MET A 1 20.01 19.65 -16.07
N ARG A 2 19.16 20.63 -16.36
CA ARG A 2 18.14 20.46 -17.39
C ARG A 2 18.81 20.35 -18.76
N THR A 3 18.14 19.69 -19.71
CA THR A 3 18.70 19.45 -21.05
C THR A 3 19.11 20.74 -21.76
N GLU A 4 18.32 21.81 -21.64
CA GLU A 4 18.62 23.11 -22.25
C GLU A 4 19.89 23.75 -21.68
N GLU A 5 20.07 23.70 -20.36
CA GLU A 5 21.25 24.25 -19.68
C GLU A 5 22.51 23.46 -20.08
N PHE A 6 22.40 22.13 -20.12
CA PHE A 6 23.48 21.26 -20.58
C PHE A 6 23.89 21.59 -22.03
N ASN A 7 22.92 21.72 -22.93
CA ASN A 7 23.20 22.01 -24.34
C ASN A 7 23.91 23.36 -24.52
N LYS A 8 23.45 24.40 -23.82
CA LYS A 8 24.09 25.73 -23.86
C LYS A 8 25.54 25.68 -23.36
N CYS A 9 25.79 25.01 -22.24
CA CYS A 9 27.15 24.86 -21.70
C CYS A 9 28.04 24.02 -22.63
N ARG A 10 27.48 22.95 -23.22
CA ARG A 10 28.17 22.06 -24.16
C ARG A 10 28.61 22.83 -25.40
N GLU A 11 27.68 23.54 -26.05
CA GLU A 11 27.93 24.31 -27.26
C GLU A 11 28.96 25.43 -27.02
N PHE A 12 28.87 26.11 -25.87
CA PHE A 12 29.86 27.11 -25.48
C PHE A 12 31.26 26.50 -25.36
N LEU A 13 31.40 25.39 -24.62
CA LEU A 13 32.69 24.74 -24.42
C LEU A 13 33.25 24.16 -25.73
N GLU A 14 32.42 23.52 -26.55
CA GLU A 14 32.81 23.04 -27.88
C GLU A 14 33.35 24.18 -28.74
N GLY A 15 32.67 25.33 -28.74
CA GLY A 15 33.12 26.52 -29.46
C GLY A 15 34.48 27.05 -28.98
N GLN A 16 34.77 27.00 -27.67
CA GLN A 16 36.07 27.42 -27.13
C GLN A 16 37.17 26.39 -27.42
N ILE A 17 36.86 25.09 -27.34
CA ILE A 17 37.81 24.01 -27.64
C ILE A 17 38.24 24.06 -29.10
N ILE A 18 37.31 24.27 -30.04
CA ILE A 18 37.65 24.41 -31.46
C ILE A 18 38.62 25.57 -31.70
N ARG A 19 38.48 26.67 -30.95
CA ARG A 19 39.36 27.85 -31.05
C ARG A 19 40.71 27.65 -30.36
N THR A 20 40.75 26.84 -29.31
CA THR A 20 41.94 26.62 -28.47
C THR A 20 42.09 25.14 -28.09
N PRO A 21 42.42 24.27 -29.07
CA PRO A 21 42.39 22.82 -28.88
C PRO A 21 43.41 22.29 -27.86
N ASP A 22 44.50 23.02 -27.64
CA ASP A 22 45.54 22.63 -26.69
C ASP A 22 45.22 23.02 -25.24
N ASN A 23 44.11 23.72 -25.01
CA ASN A 23 43.70 24.12 -23.68
C ASN A 23 43.10 22.94 -22.91
N LYS A 24 43.95 22.30 -22.11
CA LYS A 24 43.59 21.16 -21.25
C LYS A 24 42.51 21.49 -20.22
N GLU A 25 42.41 22.73 -19.77
CA GLU A 25 41.38 23.14 -18.80
C GLU A 25 39.99 23.13 -19.42
N LEU A 26 39.86 23.56 -20.68
CA LEU A 26 38.60 23.50 -21.41
C LEU A 26 38.15 22.07 -21.66
N ILE A 27 39.08 21.19 -22.03
CA ILE A 27 38.80 19.75 -22.19
C ILE A 27 38.35 19.14 -20.85
N SER A 28 39.04 19.46 -19.75
CA SER A 28 38.68 19.00 -18.41
C SER A 28 37.30 19.51 -17.97
N ALA A 29 37.00 20.80 -18.21
CA ALA A 29 35.70 21.38 -17.94
C ALA A 29 34.58 20.69 -18.75
N TYR A 30 34.86 20.35 -20.02
CA TYR A 30 33.93 19.63 -20.87
C TYR A 30 33.66 18.20 -20.36
N GLN A 31 34.70 17.47 -19.96
CA GLN A 31 34.55 16.16 -19.32
C GLN A 31 33.69 16.23 -18.06
N LYS A 32 33.96 17.22 -17.20
CA LYS A 32 33.20 17.44 -15.97
C LYS A 32 31.73 17.79 -16.23
N LEU A 33 31.44 18.52 -17.32
CA LEU A 33 30.08 18.80 -17.75
C LEU A 33 29.31 17.51 -18.09
N LEU A 34 29.96 16.58 -18.80
CA LEU A 34 29.38 15.28 -19.14
C LEU A 34 29.13 14.43 -17.89
N GLU A 35 30.07 14.40 -16.95
CA GLU A 35 29.91 13.70 -15.67
C GLU A 35 28.72 14.24 -14.87
N LEU A 36 28.61 15.57 -14.75
CA LEU A 36 27.51 16.21 -14.04
C LEU A 36 26.15 15.90 -14.69
N LYS A 37 26.10 15.79 -16.02
CA LYS A 37 24.88 15.38 -16.73
C LYS A 37 24.53 13.93 -16.41
N SER A 38 25.49 13.02 -16.49
CA SER A 38 25.31 11.61 -16.17
C SER A 38 24.81 11.38 -14.74
N ILE A 39 25.42 12.07 -13.75
CA ILE A 39 25.01 12.03 -12.35
C ILE A 39 23.57 12.52 -12.18
N TYR A 40 23.22 13.62 -12.85
CA TYR A 40 21.87 14.17 -12.77
C TYR A 40 20.83 13.23 -13.38
N ASP A 41 21.08 12.70 -14.57
CA ASP A 41 20.16 11.81 -15.27
C ASP A 41 19.93 10.52 -14.45
N THR A 42 21.00 9.98 -13.85
CA THR A 42 20.92 8.85 -12.91
C THR A 42 20.05 9.20 -11.70
N LYS A 43 20.27 10.36 -11.08
CA LYS A 43 19.48 10.79 -9.91
C LYS A 43 18.00 10.96 -10.24
N ILE A 44 17.68 11.52 -11.41
CA ILE A 44 16.30 11.64 -11.88
C ILE A 44 15.69 10.26 -12.11
N HIS A 45 16.41 9.35 -12.75
CA HIS A 45 15.94 7.99 -12.99
C HIS A 45 15.64 7.25 -11.68
N THR A 46 16.57 7.28 -10.71
CA THR A 46 16.36 6.69 -9.38
C THR A 46 15.15 7.30 -8.68
N SER A 47 14.98 8.62 -8.73
CA SER A 47 13.84 9.31 -8.12
C SER A 47 12.50 8.86 -8.73
N ILE A 48 12.45 8.67 -10.05
CA ILE A 48 11.26 8.15 -10.75
C ILE A 48 10.97 6.70 -10.30
N LEU A 49 12.00 5.85 -10.24
CA LEU A 49 11.84 4.46 -9.80
C LEU A 49 11.32 4.36 -8.36
N GLU A 50 11.87 5.15 -7.44
CA GLU A 50 11.43 5.20 -6.05
C GLU A 50 9.98 5.69 -5.92
N LYS A 51 9.61 6.71 -6.70
CA LYS A 51 8.22 7.18 -6.74
C LYS A 51 7.28 6.08 -7.21
N LYS A 52 7.62 5.41 -8.32
CA LYS A 52 6.82 4.31 -8.86
C LYS A 52 6.69 3.15 -7.87
N LYS A 53 7.76 2.84 -7.13
CA LYS A 53 7.74 1.83 -6.06
C LYS A 53 6.72 2.19 -4.98
N ARG A 54 6.79 3.43 -4.44
CA ARG A 54 5.83 3.90 -3.42
C ARG A 54 4.39 3.88 -3.93
N ASP A 55 4.15 4.31 -5.17
CA ASP A 55 2.81 4.30 -5.76
C ASP A 55 2.28 2.86 -5.90
N THR A 56 3.15 1.91 -6.26
CA THR A 56 2.79 0.49 -6.37
C THR A 56 2.49 -0.12 -5.00
N GLU A 57 3.30 0.17 -3.98
CA GLU A 57 3.09 -0.28 -2.60
C GLU A 57 1.77 0.27 -2.04
N ALA A 58 1.47 1.55 -2.26
CA ALA A 58 0.21 2.16 -1.87
C ALA A 58 -1.00 1.48 -2.55
N GLN A 59 -0.91 1.21 -3.85
CA GLN A 59 -1.97 0.49 -4.57
C GLN A 59 -2.16 -0.94 -4.05
N GLN A 60 -1.07 -1.64 -3.74
CA GLN A 60 -1.15 -2.98 -3.15
C GLN A 60 -1.84 -2.95 -1.78
N GLN A 61 -1.48 -2.00 -0.91
CA GLN A 61 -2.12 -1.84 0.40
C GLN A 61 -3.62 -1.57 0.26
N ILE A 62 -4.02 -0.69 -0.66
CA ILE A 62 -5.44 -0.41 -0.91
C ILE A 62 -6.17 -1.69 -1.32
N LYS A 63 -5.62 -2.44 -2.29
CA LYS A 63 -6.22 -3.70 -2.78
C LYS A 63 -6.35 -4.74 -1.67
N THR A 64 -5.30 -4.93 -0.87
CA THR A 64 -5.34 -5.87 0.26
C THR A 64 -6.40 -5.46 1.27
N ASN A 65 -6.47 -4.18 1.63
CA ASN A 65 -7.45 -3.68 2.59
C ASN A 65 -8.89 -3.78 2.05
N THR A 66 -9.11 -3.56 0.76
CA THR A 66 -10.43 -3.75 0.14
C THR A 66 -10.82 -5.22 0.10
N ALA A 67 -9.89 -6.12 -0.21
CA ALA A 67 -10.14 -7.56 -0.20
C ALA A 67 -10.50 -8.05 1.21
N LEU A 68 -9.73 -7.64 2.23
CA LEU A 68 -10.02 -7.97 3.64
C LEU A 68 -11.37 -7.41 4.09
N ALA A 69 -11.71 -6.17 3.71
CA ALA A 69 -13.01 -5.58 4.04
C ALA A 69 -14.17 -6.34 3.37
N ALA A 70 -14.01 -6.77 2.12
CA ALA A 70 -15.01 -7.59 1.42
C ALA A 70 -15.17 -8.98 2.04
N GLU A 71 -14.08 -9.59 2.51
CA GLU A 71 -14.10 -10.87 3.21
C GLU A 71 -14.82 -10.77 4.56
N ILE A 72 -14.54 -9.71 5.33
CA ILE A 72 -15.25 -9.41 6.58
C ILE A 72 -16.74 -9.19 6.33
N ASP A 73 -17.13 -8.38 5.33
CA ASP A 73 -18.55 -8.14 4.99
C ASP A 73 -19.27 -9.43 4.57
N ASN A 74 -18.62 -10.28 3.77
CA ASN A 74 -19.18 -11.58 3.40
C ASN A 74 -19.36 -12.51 4.61
N SER A 75 -18.40 -12.53 5.54
CA SER A 75 -18.51 -13.34 6.77
C SER A 75 -19.65 -12.85 7.68
N LEU A 76 -19.87 -11.53 7.79
CA LEU A 76 -20.98 -10.95 8.55
C LEU A 76 -22.34 -11.26 7.91
N LYS A 77 -22.46 -11.17 6.58
CA LYS A 77 -23.70 -11.51 5.85
C LYS A 77 -24.08 -12.98 5.99
N THR A 78 -23.12 -13.89 5.84
CA THR A 78 -23.34 -15.34 6.02
C THR A 78 -23.74 -15.70 7.45
N ASN A 79 -23.13 -15.06 8.45
CA ASN A 79 -23.50 -15.29 9.85
C ASN A 79 -24.92 -14.76 10.18
N THR A 80 -25.33 -13.65 9.57
CA THR A 80 -26.67 -13.07 9.75
C THR A 80 -27.78 -13.93 9.14
N GLN A 81 -27.52 -14.56 7.98
CA GLN A 81 -28.45 -15.49 7.33
C GLN A 81 -28.67 -16.76 8.16
N ASN A 82 -27.60 -17.31 8.76
CA ASN A 82 -27.72 -18.46 9.67
C ASN A 82 -28.57 -18.14 10.93
N LEU A 83 -28.54 -16.90 11.43
CA LEU A 83 -29.40 -16.48 12.55
C LEU A 83 -30.87 -16.27 12.15
N THR A 84 -31.16 -15.96 10.88
CA THR A 84 -32.56 -15.74 10.44
C THR A 84 -33.27 -17.03 10.02
N GLU A 85 -32.53 -18.11 9.76
CA GLU A 85 -33.09 -19.43 9.43
C GLU A 85 -33.49 -20.25 10.67
N VAL A 86 -33.07 -19.84 11.88
CA VAL A 86 -33.60 -20.36 13.15
C VAL A 86 -34.94 -19.66 13.47
N ARG A 87 -35.95 -19.88 12.63
CA ARG A 87 -37.35 -19.68 13.01
C ARG A 87 -37.81 -20.91 13.80
N PRO A 88 -38.21 -20.78 15.07
CA PRO A 88 -38.85 -21.89 15.76
C PRO A 88 -40.25 -22.06 15.16
N ASP A 89 -40.46 -23.20 14.51
CA ASP A 89 -41.79 -23.70 14.22
C ASP A 89 -42.56 -23.80 15.55
N ARG A 90 -43.55 -22.92 15.70
CA ARG A 90 -44.45 -22.87 16.83
C ARG A 90 -45.43 -24.00 16.68
N SER A 91 -45.13 -25.17 17.23
CA SER A 91 -46.13 -26.08 17.85
C SER A 91 -45.50 -27.38 18.30
N ASN A 92 -44.80 -27.37 19.44
CA ASN A 92 -44.59 -28.63 20.17
C ASN A 92 -44.64 -28.41 21.69
N PRO A 93 -45.80 -28.62 22.35
CA PRO A 93 -45.96 -28.35 23.78
C PRO A 93 -45.11 -29.25 24.68
N MET A 94 -44.49 -30.32 24.16
CA MET A 94 -43.60 -31.20 24.93
C MET A 94 -42.17 -30.66 25.13
N LEU A 95 -41.73 -29.65 24.38
CA LEU A 95 -40.36 -29.10 24.51
C LEU A 95 -40.21 -28.14 25.70
N ASN A 96 -41.32 -27.60 26.20
CA ASN A 96 -41.34 -26.61 27.29
C ASN A 96 -41.07 -27.23 28.68
N GLN A 97 -41.36 -28.52 28.88
CA GLN A 97 -41.23 -29.12 30.21
C GLN A 97 -39.76 -29.38 30.60
N LYS A 98 -38.90 -29.72 29.63
CA LYS A 98 -37.48 -29.99 29.86
C LYS A 98 -36.70 -28.69 30.11
N ASN A 99 -36.99 -27.64 29.33
CA ASN A 99 -36.36 -26.33 29.50
C ASN A 99 -36.69 -25.66 30.85
N TRP A 100 -37.86 -25.94 31.44
CA TRP A 100 -38.22 -25.41 32.75
C TRP A 100 -37.43 -26.06 33.90
N TYR A 101 -37.16 -27.37 33.79
CA TYR A 101 -36.33 -28.08 34.76
C TYR A 101 -34.87 -27.64 34.70
N ASP A 102 -34.33 -27.43 33.49
CA ASP A 102 -32.95 -26.97 33.31
C ASP A 102 -32.77 -25.51 33.80
N PHE A 103 -33.76 -24.63 33.57
CA PHE A 103 -33.75 -23.26 34.09
C PHE A 103 -33.76 -23.19 35.62
N MET A 104 -34.51 -24.09 36.28
CA MET A 104 -34.55 -24.19 37.74
C MET A 104 -33.20 -24.66 38.33
N GLN A 105 -32.49 -25.57 37.66
CA GLN A 105 -31.17 -26.02 38.13
C GLN A 105 -30.11 -24.92 38.03
N VAL A 106 -30.13 -24.12 36.96
CA VAL A 106 -29.13 -23.04 36.76
C VAL A 106 -29.26 -21.92 37.81
N GLN A 107 -30.48 -21.64 38.30
CA GLN A 107 -30.67 -20.67 39.37
C GLN A 107 -30.18 -21.14 40.74
N GLN A 108 -30.22 -22.44 41.05
CA GLN A 108 -29.76 -22.94 42.36
C GLN A 108 -28.23 -22.85 42.53
N HIS A 109 -27.46 -22.80 41.43
CA HIS A 109 -26.00 -22.71 41.49
C HIS A 109 -25.44 -21.29 41.66
N HIS A 110 -26.28 -20.26 41.78
CA HIS A 110 -25.85 -18.86 41.93
C HIS A 110 -25.94 -18.29 43.36
N PHE A 111 -26.25 -19.11 44.38
CA PHE A 111 -26.11 -18.72 45.79
C PHE A 111 -25.20 -19.70 46.53
N GLY A 112 -23.89 -19.54 46.37
CA GLY A 112 -22.92 -20.39 47.07
C GLY A 112 -21.47 -20.08 46.69
N ASN A 113 -21.05 -18.82 46.83
CA ASN A 113 -19.64 -18.48 46.98
C ASN A 113 -19.53 -17.23 47.87
N SER A 114 -19.46 -17.47 49.17
CA SER A 114 -18.75 -16.65 50.16
C SER A 114 -17.75 -17.56 50.85
#